data_AF-A0A136KQH6-F1
#
_entry.id   AF-A0A136KQH6-F1
#
_cell.length_a   1.000
_cell.length_b   1.000
_cell.length_c   1.000
_cell.angle_alpha   90.00
_cell.angle_beta   90.00
_cell.angle_gamma   90.00
#
_symmetry.space_group_name_H-M   'P 1'
#
loop_
_entity.id
_entity.type
_entity.pdbx_description
1 polymer ?
#
loop_
_entity_poly.entity_id
_entity_poly.type
_entity_poly.pdbx_seq_one_letter_code
_entity_poly.pdbx_strand_id
1 'polypeptide(L)'
;MSAPNLYVFISDAYYEIGVWVGMIIFVCAMIIWGWVNWRAKVSYDNRKIMLMALSALALVPFVLPKMHERYFYPVDVFSYALVIFDPRMWFVPILCQIISALSYSVFIWNASSSFVMIAAIINTGTVLYILRKQYLSLSE
;
A
#
# COMPACT_ATOMS: atom_id res chain seq x y z
N MET A 1 11.47 -3.35 12.18
CA MET A 1 10.75 -2.83 10.98
C MET A 1 9.38 -2.37 11.46
N SER A 2 9.02 -1.11 11.26
CA SER A 2 7.73 -0.57 11.76
C SER A 2 6.76 -0.25 10.62
N ALA A 3 7.05 -0.70 9.40
CA ALA A 3 6.12 -0.54 8.29
C ALA A 3 4.83 -1.35 8.53
N PRO A 4 3.65 -0.77 8.24
CA PRO A 4 2.38 -1.49 8.33
C PRO A 4 2.18 -2.44 7.14
N ASN A 5 3.04 -3.45 7.00
CA ASN A 5 2.97 -4.45 5.93
C ASN A 5 3.13 -5.88 6.47
N LEU A 6 3.00 -6.88 5.60
CA LEU A 6 2.95 -8.29 6.02
C LEU A 6 4.26 -8.81 6.62
N TYR A 7 5.38 -8.11 6.42
CA TYR A 7 6.67 -8.49 7.02
C TYR A 7 6.66 -8.40 8.55
N VAL A 8 5.73 -7.65 9.15
CA VAL A 8 5.56 -7.55 10.60
C VAL A 8 5.20 -8.90 11.25
N PHE A 9 4.62 -9.82 10.47
CA PHE A 9 4.27 -11.16 10.95
C PHE A 9 5.42 -12.18 10.79
N ILE A 10 6.53 -11.79 10.17
CA ILE A 10 7.69 -12.66 9.99
C ILE A 10 8.57 -12.57 11.24
N SER A 11 8.79 -13.71 11.88
CA SER A 11 9.71 -13.81 13.02
C SER A 11 11.16 -13.54 12.60
N ASP A 12 11.94 -12.93 13.50
CA ASP A 12 13.35 -12.61 13.29
C ASP A 12 14.19 -13.84 12.91
N ALA A 13 13.80 -15.05 13.34
CA ALA A 13 14.46 -16.30 12.99
C ALA A 13 14.45 -16.58 11.47
N TYR A 14 13.48 -16.05 10.74
CA TYR A 14 13.32 -16.23 9.30
C TYR A 14 13.60 -14.95 8.51
N TYR A 15 14.20 -13.94 9.13
CA TYR A 15 14.35 -12.60 8.55
C TYR A 15 15.06 -12.63 7.18
N GLU A 16 16.25 -13.25 7.09
CA GLU A 16 17.04 -13.29 5.85
C GLU A 16 16.29 -13.99 4.71
N ILE A 17 15.69 -15.15 5.01
CA ILE A 17 14.88 -15.90 4.03
C ILE A 17 13.67 -15.07 3.61
N GLY A 18 12.99 -14.43 4.57
CA GLY A 18 11.84 -13.56 4.33
C GLY A 18 12.17 -12.37 3.43
N VAL A 19 13.37 -11.79 3.57
CA VAL A 19 13.84 -10.72 2.68
C VAL A 19 14.01 -11.22 1.25
N TRP A 20 14.70 -12.34 1.03
CA TRP A 20 14.91 -12.88 -0.33
C TRP A 20 13.60 -13.29 -1.01
N VAL A 21 12.74 -14.02 -0.29
CA VAL A 21 11.40 -14.38 -0.76
C VAL A 21 10.59 -13.12 -1.07
N GLY A 22 10.64 -12.14 -0.18
CA GLY A 22 9.99 -10.85 -0.33
C GLY A 22 10.43 -10.08 -1.58
N MET A 23 11.73 -10.07 -1.87
CA MET A 23 12.27 -9.46 -3.09
C MET A 23 11.76 -10.14 -4.37
N ILE A 24 11.68 -11.47 -4.37
CA ILE A 24 11.12 -12.23 -5.51
C ILE A 24 9.63 -11.89 -5.69
N ILE A 25 8.86 -11.91 -4.60
CA ILE A 25 7.44 -11.53 -4.62
C ILE A 25 7.27 -10.11 -5.14
N PHE A 26 8.09 -9.16 -4.69
CA PHE A 26 8.07 -7.79 -5.16
C PHE A 26 8.29 -7.68 -6.66
N VAL A 27 9.35 -8.30 -7.19
CA VAL A 27 9.64 -8.27 -8.64
C VAL A 27 8.49 -8.88 -9.43
N CYS A 28 7.98 -10.04 -9.02
CA CYS A 28 6.84 -10.68 -9.66
C CYS A 28 5.59 -9.79 -9.62
N ALA A 29 5.27 -9.19 -8.47
CA ALA A 29 4.12 -8.30 -8.31
C ALA A 29 4.22 -7.07 -9.22
N MET A 30 5.39 -6.44 -9.31
CA MET A 30 5.61 -5.27 -10.17
C MET A 30 5.56 -5.63 -11.66
N ILE A 31 6.11 -6.78 -12.05
CA ILE A 31 6.01 -7.28 -13.44
C ILE A 31 4.55 -7.54 -13.80
N ILE A 32 3.82 -8.26 -12.95
CA ILE A 32 2.40 -8.59 -13.19
C ILE A 32 1.58 -7.30 -13.26
N TRP A 33 1.74 -6.40 -12.29
CA TRP A 33 1.01 -5.13 -12.24
C TRP A 33 1.32 -4.26 -13.47
N GLY A 34 2.60 -4.14 -13.84
CA GLY A 34 3.02 -3.40 -15.03
C GLY A 34 2.47 -4.00 -16.32
N TRP A 35 2.51 -5.33 -16.45
CA TRP A 35 2.00 -6.05 -17.62
C TRP A 35 0.49 -5.88 -17.78
N VAL A 36 -0.29 -6.01 -16.70
CA VAL A 36 -1.75 -5.80 -16.72
C VAL A 36 -2.09 -4.39 -17.21
N ASN A 37 -1.42 -3.37 -16.67
CA ASN A 37 -1.63 -1.97 -17.06
C ASN A 37 -1.24 -1.72 -18.52
N TRP A 38 -0.10 -2.27 -18.97
CA TRP A 38 0.36 -2.14 -20.35
C TRP A 38 -0.60 -2.80 -21.36
N ARG A 39 -1.15 -3.97 -21.01
CA ARG A 39 -2.07 -4.72 -21.87
C ARG A 39 -3.45 -4.08 -22.02
N ALA A 40 -3.87 -3.29 -21.04
CA ALA A 40 -5.22 -2.74 -21.01
C ALA A 40 -5.48 -1.69 -22.11
N LYS A 41 -4.44 -1.05 -22.68
CA LYS A 41 -4.55 -0.10 -23.81
C LYS A 41 -5.66 0.97 -23.64
N VAL A 42 -5.82 1.47 -22.43
CA VAL A 42 -6.90 2.39 -22.05
C VAL A 42 -6.48 3.83 -22.29
N SER A 43 -7.44 4.72 -22.59
CA SER A 43 -7.17 6.16 -22.50
C SER A 43 -7.02 6.58 -21.03
N TYR A 44 -5.98 7.35 -20.75
CA TYR A 44 -5.69 7.81 -19.40
C TYR A 44 -6.37 9.16 -19.15
N ASP A 45 -7.44 9.12 -18.36
CA ASP A 45 -8.01 10.33 -17.75
C ASP A 45 -7.34 10.61 -16.39
N ASN A 46 -7.63 11.79 -15.82
CA ASN A 46 -7.03 12.21 -14.55
C ASN A 46 -7.32 11.23 -13.40
N ARG A 47 -8.50 10.59 -13.41
CA ARG A 47 -8.89 9.62 -12.38
C ARG A 47 -8.07 8.34 -12.48
N LYS A 48 -7.93 7.76 -13.67
CA LYS A 48 -7.14 6.55 -13.93
C LYS A 48 -5.66 6.78 -13.62
N ILE A 49 -5.12 7.95 -13.99
CA ILE A 49 -3.75 8.34 -13.64
C ILE A 49 -3.58 8.39 -12.11
N MET A 50 -4.50 9.05 -11.41
CA MET A 50 -4.43 9.15 -9.94
C MET A 50 -4.55 7.78 -9.27
N LEU A 51 -5.45 6.91 -9.74
CA LEU A 51 -5.59 5.54 -9.24
C LEU A 51 -4.32 4.72 -9.46
N MET A 52 -3.70 4.79 -10.65
CA MET A 52 -2.45 4.09 -10.91
C MET A 52 -1.30 4.61 -10.04
N ALA A 53 -1.20 5.94 -9.88
CA ALA A 53 -0.19 6.55 -9.03
C ALA A 53 -0.36 6.09 -7.57
N LEU A 54 -1.58 6.17 -7.02
CA LEU A 54 -1.86 5.70 -5.66
C LEU A 54 -1.61 4.19 -5.51
N SER A 55 -2.02 3.38 -6.50
CA SER A 55 -1.72 1.94 -6.52
C SER A 55 -0.23 1.66 -6.45
N ALA A 56 0.60 2.35 -7.23
CA ALA A 56 2.05 2.18 -7.20
C ALA A 56 2.63 2.61 -5.84
N LEU A 57 2.22 3.78 -5.35
CA LEU A 57 2.66 4.31 -4.06
C LEU A 57 2.27 3.41 -2.88
N ALA A 58 1.15 2.70 -2.97
CA ALA A 58 0.69 1.78 -1.94
C ALA A 58 1.32 0.38 -2.08
N LEU A 59 1.40 -0.16 -3.29
CA LEU A 59 1.89 -1.50 -3.57
C LEU A 59 3.38 -1.64 -3.27
N VAL A 60 4.21 -0.66 -3.64
CA VAL A 60 5.66 -0.74 -3.48
C VAL A 60 6.07 -0.88 -2.00
N PRO A 61 5.73 0.06 -1.09
CA PRO A 61 6.11 -0.06 0.32
C PRO A 61 5.38 -1.19 1.05
N PHE A 62 4.27 -1.69 0.50
CA PHE A 62 3.58 -2.84 1.05
C PHE A 62 4.28 -4.17 0.73
N VAL A 63 4.75 -4.36 -0.51
CA VAL A 63 5.34 -5.63 -0.94
C VAL A 63 6.86 -5.66 -0.77
N LEU A 64 7.55 -4.53 -0.84
CA LEU A 64 9.01 -4.51 -0.71
C LEU A 64 9.44 -4.78 0.75
N PRO A 65 10.45 -5.64 0.99
CA PRO A 65 11.00 -5.84 2.32
C PRO A 65 11.81 -4.62 2.79
N LYS A 66 12.15 -4.56 4.08
CA LYS A 66 12.98 -3.52 4.71
C LYS A 66 12.40 -2.11 4.64
N MET A 67 11.07 -2.03 4.61
CA MET A 67 10.35 -0.76 4.62
C MET A 67 10.10 -0.25 6.04
N HIS A 68 9.91 1.07 6.10
CA HIS A 68 9.48 1.87 7.25
C HIS A 68 8.14 2.56 6.97
N GLU A 69 7.45 2.92 8.03
CA GLU A 69 6.18 3.68 8.05
C GLU A 69 6.24 4.98 7.24
N ARG A 70 7.39 5.68 7.22
CA ARG A 70 7.60 6.91 6.43
C ARG A 70 7.44 6.74 4.92
N TYR A 71 7.60 5.53 4.39
CA TYR A 71 7.41 5.30 2.95
C TYR A 71 5.93 5.30 2.55
N PHE A 72 5.01 5.32 3.51
CA PHE A 72 3.57 5.46 3.26
C PHE A 72 3.10 6.93 3.24
N TYR A 73 3.96 7.92 3.53
CA TYR A 73 3.58 9.34 3.41
C TYR A 73 3.03 9.74 2.03
N PRO A 74 3.60 9.26 0.90
CA PRO A 74 3.01 9.54 -0.39
C PRO A 74 1.59 8.96 -0.54
N VAL A 75 1.32 7.79 0.06
CA VAL A 75 -0.02 7.18 0.06
C VAL A 75 -0.99 8.06 0.83
N ASP A 76 -0.60 8.55 2.00
CA ASP A 76 -1.41 9.47 2.80
C ASP A 76 -1.79 10.71 1.98
N VAL A 77 -0.82 11.39 1.37
CA VAL A 77 -1.06 12.61 0.58
C VAL A 77 -1.91 12.33 -0.66
N PHE A 78 -1.56 11.29 -1.43
CA PHE A 78 -2.26 10.98 -2.68
C PHE A 78 -3.67 10.43 -2.43
N SER A 79 -3.92 9.81 -1.29
CA SER A 79 -5.26 9.36 -0.91
C SER A 79 -6.24 10.52 -0.78
N TYR A 80 -5.78 11.70 -0.29
CA TYR A 80 -6.60 12.92 -0.29
C TYR A 80 -6.80 13.46 -1.70
N ALA A 81 -5.73 13.51 -2.50
CA ALA A 81 -5.80 13.98 -3.88
C ALA A 81 -6.79 13.14 -4.71
N LEU A 82 -6.83 11.82 -4.48
CA LEU A 82 -7.76 10.90 -5.13
C LEU A 82 -9.23 11.29 -4.93
N VAL A 83 -9.62 11.79 -3.76
CA VAL A 83 -11.01 12.17 -3.47
C VAL A 83 -11.51 13.28 -4.38
N ILE A 84 -10.61 14.15 -4.87
CA ILE A 84 -10.94 15.20 -5.83
C ILE A 84 -11.38 14.60 -7.18
N PHE A 85 -10.78 13.48 -7.59
CA PHE A 85 -11.02 12.82 -8.87
C PHE A 85 -12.03 11.65 -8.78
N ASP A 86 -12.16 11.03 -7.62
CA ASP A 86 -13.15 9.99 -7.32
C ASP A 86 -13.72 10.16 -5.90
N PRO A 87 -14.74 11.02 -5.71
CA PRO A 87 -15.34 11.27 -4.39
C PRO A 87 -15.93 10.02 -3.72
N ARG A 88 -16.19 8.95 -4.47
CA ARG A 88 -16.69 7.67 -3.92
C ARG A 88 -15.63 6.99 -3.04
N MET A 89 -14.37 7.40 -3.14
CA MET A 89 -13.24 6.89 -2.36
C MET A 89 -12.91 7.75 -1.13
N TRP A 90 -13.85 8.57 -0.65
CA TRP A 90 -13.69 9.48 0.51
C TRP A 90 -13.14 8.80 1.78
N PHE A 91 -13.42 7.51 1.98
CA PHE A 91 -12.99 6.77 3.17
C PHE A 91 -11.53 6.28 3.10
N VAL A 92 -10.92 6.24 1.91
CA VAL A 92 -9.53 5.81 1.74
C VAL A 92 -8.54 6.68 2.52
N PRO A 93 -8.57 8.03 2.45
CA PRO A 93 -7.67 8.85 3.26
C PRO A 93 -7.87 8.66 4.75
N ILE A 94 -9.10 8.40 5.22
CA ILE A 94 -9.37 8.12 6.64
C ILE A 94 -8.69 6.82 7.06
N LEU A 95 -8.80 5.76 6.25
CA LEU A 95 -8.11 4.49 6.51
C LEU A 95 -6.59 4.68 6.52
N CYS A 96 -6.03 5.42 5.55
CA CYS A 96 -4.60 5.73 5.51
C CYS A 96 -4.15 6.47 6.78
N GLN A 97 -4.90 7.47 7.24
CA GLN A 97 -4.60 8.15 8.51
C GLN A 97 -4.68 7.23 9.73
N ILE A 98 -5.65 6.31 9.79
CA ILE A 98 -5.73 5.33 10.88
C ILE A 98 -4.50 4.41 10.87
N ILE A 99 -4.11 3.91 9.69
CA ILE A 99 -2.92 3.06 9.51
C ILE A 99 -1.66 3.80 9.97
N SER A 100 -1.49 5.05 9.53
CA SER A 100 -0.36 5.90 9.90
C SER A 100 -0.36 6.20 11.41
N ALA A 101 -1.50 6.60 11.99
CA ALA A 101 -1.61 6.86 13.43
C ALA A 101 -1.25 5.63 14.27
N LEU A 102 -1.74 4.45 13.90
CA LEU A 102 -1.40 3.19 14.58
C LEU A 102 0.11 2.88 14.46
N SER A 103 0.69 3.09 13.28
CA SER A 103 2.12 2.82 13.05
C SER A 103 3.03 3.76 13.84
N TYR A 104 2.71 5.07 13.83
CA TYR A 104 3.47 6.08 14.57
C TYR A 104 3.24 6.04 16.07
N SER A 105 2.12 5.49 16.54
CA SER A 105 1.84 5.39 17.98
C SER A 105 2.95 4.68 18.76
N VAL A 106 3.60 3.71 18.15
CA VAL A 106 4.74 2.97 18.74
C VAL A 106 5.93 3.89 18.98
N PHE A 107 6.20 4.83 18.07
CA PHE A 107 7.33 5.75 18.19
C PHE A 107 7.00 6.97 19.06
N ILE A 108 5.82 7.57 18.88
CA ILE A 108 5.43 8.82 19.55
C ILE A 108 5.00 8.57 21.00
N TRP A 109 4.25 7.52 21.25
CA TRP A 109 3.64 7.22 22.56
C TRP A 109 4.19 5.97 23.22
N ASN A 110 5.27 5.39 22.67
CA ASN A 110 5.84 4.13 23.16
C ASN A 110 4.79 3.01 23.28
N ALA A 111 3.85 2.98 22.34
CA ALA A 111 2.74 2.04 22.32
C ALA A 111 3.20 0.62 21.93
N SER A 112 2.37 -0.39 22.18
CA SER A 112 2.70 -1.79 21.85
C SER A 112 2.89 -1.99 20.34
N SER A 113 3.89 -2.81 19.97
CA SER A 113 4.12 -3.25 18.57
C SER A 113 2.91 -3.96 17.95
N SER A 114 1.96 -4.45 18.75
CA SER A 114 0.69 -5.01 18.26
C SER A 114 -0.13 -4.00 17.44
N PHE A 115 0.02 -2.69 17.68
CA PHE A 115 -0.66 -1.68 16.86
C PHE A 115 -0.20 -1.68 15.40
N VAL A 116 1.09 -1.96 15.15
CA VAL A 116 1.63 -2.09 13.79
C VAL A 116 1.05 -3.33 13.10
N MET A 117 0.82 -4.42 13.83
CA MET A 117 0.16 -5.62 13.30
C MET A 117 -1.29 -5.32 12.88
N ILE A 118 -2.04 -4.59 13.71
CA ILE A 118 -3.40 -4.14 13.38
C ILE A 118 -3.36 -3.23 12.14
N ALA A 119 -2.43 -2.27 12.10
CA ALA A 119 -2.23 -1.38 10.97
C ALA A 119 -1.93 -2.16 9.68
N ALA A 120 -1.10 -3.21 9.75
CA ALA A 120 -0.77 -4.06 8.60
C ALA A 120 -2.00 -4.80 8.06
N ILE A 121 -2.91 -5.28 8.91
CA ILE A 121 -4.16 -5.94 8.49
C ILE A 121 -5.07 -4.94 7.76
N ILE A 122 -5.27 -3.74 8.34
CA ILE A 122 -6.07 -2.69 7.73
C ILE A 122 -5.45 -2.25 6.39
N ASN A 123 -4.12 -2.10 6.35
CA ASN A 123 -3.39 -1.71 5.16
C ASN A 123 -3.50 -2.79 4.06
N THR A 124 -3.46 -4.07 4.43
CA THR A 124 -3.69 -5.17 3.46
C THR A 124 -5.04 -5.03 2.77
N GLY A 125 -6.11 -4.81 3.54
CA GLY A 125 -7.44 -4.57 2.97
C GLY A 125 -7.51 -3.31 2.10
N THR A 126 -6.83 -2.25 2.53
CA THR A 126 -6.80 -0.95 1.83
C THR A 126 -6.06 -1.05 0.50
N VAL A 127 -4.87 -1.67 0.47
CA VAL A 127 -4.09 -1.90 -0.74
C VAL A 127 -4.87 -2.77 -1.72
N LEU A 128 -5.47 -3.88 -1.27
CA LEU A 128 -6.29 -4.74 -2.12
C LEU A 128 -7.49 -3.98 -2.72
N TYR A 129 -8.13 -3.12 -1.92
CA TYR A 129 -9.23 -2.30 -2.39
C TYR A 129 -8.79 -1.29 -3.47
N ILE A 130 -7.68 -0.58 -3.25
CA ILE A 130 -7.11 0.36 -4.21
C ILE A 130 -6.75 -0.35 -5.52
N LEU A 131 -6.04 -1.48 -5.44
CA LEU A 131 -5.66 -2.28 -6.61
C LEU A 131 -6.88 -2.79 -7.38
N ARG A 132 -7.91 -3.27 -6.67
CA ARG A 132 -9.17 -3.71 -7.30
C ARG A 132 -9.85 -2.56 -8.03
N LYS A 133 -9.95 -1.38 -7.41
CA LYS A 133 -10.54 -0.20 -8.03
C LYS A 133 -9.75 0.26 -9.26
N GLN A 134 -8.43 0.26 -9.17
CA GLN A 134 -7.55 0.57 -10.28
C GLN A 134 -7.72 -0.44 -11.42
N TYR A 135 -7.77 -1.74 -11.14
CA TYR A 135 -8.02 -2.77 -12.14
C TYR A 135 -9.38 -2.60 -12.83
N LEU A 136 -10.46 -2.36 -12.07
CA LEU A 136 -11.78 -2.14 -12.64
C LEU A 136 -11.84 -0.89 -13.53
N SER A 137 -11.08 0.16 -13.18
CA SER A 137 -10.98 1.36 -14.03
C SER A 137 -10.30 1.09 -15.38
N LEU A 138 -9.58 -0.02 -15.53
CA LEU A 138 -8.99 -0.42 -16.81
C LEU A 138 -10.03 -1.06 -17.75
N SER A 139 -11.16 -1.52 -17.22
CA SER A 139 -12.26 -2.11 -17.99
C SER A 139 -13.39 -1.14 -18.33
N GLU A 140 -13.30 0.10 -17.84
CA GLU A 140 -14.20 1.22 -18.14
C GLU A 140 -13.74 1.99 -19.39
#